data_AF-K1UJ01-F1
#
_entry.id   AF-K1UJ01-F1
#
_cell.length_a   1.000
_cell.length_b   1.000
_cell.length_c   1.000
_cell.angle_alpha   90.00
_cell.angle_beta   90.00
_cell.angle_gamma   90.00
#
_symmetry.space_group_name_H-M   'P 1'
#
loop_
_entity.id
_entity.type
_entity.pdbx_description
1 polymer ?
#
loop_
_entity_poly.entity_id
_entity_poly.type
_entity_poly.pdbx_seq_one_letter_code
_entity_poly.pdbx_strand_id
1 'polypeptide(L)'
;ANKYPRKDDHAGLGDWEATKSKLPDGIPGLVRDAKKAGVKFGIWIEPEMVNPKSELFEKHPDWVIMQPKRDTYYYRNQLVLDISNPKVQDYVFGIVDRIMTENPDVAYFKWDCNSVITNIYSPYHKENQGNFYIDHVRGIYKVLTRIHKKYPKLPMMLCSGGGGRMDYEMLKYFTEFWCSDDTDPYERLYIQWSLSKFFPAKAMGSHVTNWNKNTSVKFRTDVCSSCKLGFDIDLKSLSGDDYKFVQNAVKNYDSMKPMILEGDQYRLVSPYEGNHCAINYVSKDKQRAVLFAYDLHPRYKEPVMNVKMQGLDADKVYTIKETNLMPGKES
;
A
#
# COMPACT_ATOMS: atom_id res chain seq x y z
N ALA A 1 -24.16 16.19 14.00
CA ALA A 1 -23.94 15.24 12.88
C ALA A 1 -22.92 15.87 11.94
N ASN A 2 -22.04 15.09 11.29
CA ASN A 2 -21.09 15.64 10.32
C ASN A 2 -21.86 16.33 9.17
N LYS A 3 -21.46 17.54 8.77
CA LYS A 3 -22.11 18.28 7.68
C LYS A 3 -21.95 17.58 6.33
N TYR A 4 -20.74 17.06 6.06
CA TYR A 4 -20.40 16.33 4.84
C TYR A 4 -19.81 14.95 5.14
N PRO A 5 -20.63 13.93 5.49
CA PRO A 5 -20.13 12.60 5.80
C PRO A 5 -19.57 11.88 4.56
N ARG A 6 -18.40 11.24 4.68
CA ARG A 6 -17.80 10.41 3.62
C ARG A 6 -18.61 9.13 3.42
N LYS A 7 -19.48 9.10 2.40
CA LYS A 7 -20.28 7.92 2.00
C LYS A 7 -19.82 7.33 0.66
N ASP A 8 -19.28 8.16 -0.21
CA ASP A 8 -18.73 7.88 -1.53
C ASP A 8 -17.51 8.80 -1.75
N ASP A 9 -17.02 8.94 -2.98
CA ASP A 9 -15.87 9.78 -3.30
C ASP A 9 -16.21 11.28 -3.53
N HIS A 10 -17.48 11.68 -3.46
CA HIS A 10 -17.95 13.04 -3.78
C HIS A 10 -17.94 14.04 -2.60
N ALA A 11 -17.67 13.60 -1.37
CA ALA A 11 -17.71 14.46 -0.18
C ALA A 11 -16.77 14.00 0.93
N GLY A 12 -16.38 14.88 1.85
CA GLY A 12 -15.68 14.54 3.10
C GLY A 12 -14.14 14.53 3.06
N LEU A 13 -13.49 14.52 1.89
CA LEU A 13 -12.05 14.82 1.84
C LEU A 13 -11.84 16.27 2.30
N GLY A 14 -10.88 16.44 3.19
CA GLY A 14 -10.64 17.70 3.89
C GLY A 14 -11.21 17.72 5.30
N ASP A 15 -12.23 16.91 5.62
CA ASP A 15 -12.86 16.89 6.96
C ASP A 15 -12.47 15.62 7.72
N TRP A 16 -11.32 15.65 8.40
CA TRP A 16 -10.69 14.47 9.03
C TRP A 16 -11.22 14.15 10.42
N GLU A 17 -12.54 14.02 10.53
CA GLU A 17 -13.26 13.59 11.73
C GLU A 17 -13.99 12.27 11.48
N ALA A 18 -14.15 11.46 12.54
CA ALA A 18 -14.92 10.23 12.42
C ALA A 18 -16.38 10.52 12.04
N THR A 19 -16.87 9.85 11.01
CA THR A 19 -18.29 9.94 10.62
C THR A 19 -19.15 9.28 11.71
N LYS A 20 -19.79 10.09 12.55
CA LYS A 20 -20.47 9.62 13.78
C LYS A 20 -21.61 8.63 13.55
N SER A 21 -22.28 8.71 12.40
CA SER A 21 -23.33 7.76 12.03
C SER A 21 -22.79 6.37 11.67
N LYS A 22 -21.51 6.27 11.27
CA LYS A 22 -20.82 4.99 11.02
C LYS A 22 -20.08 4.50 12.25
N LEU A 23 -19.45 5.43 12.98
CA LEU A 23 -18.60 5.18 14.14
C LEU A 23 -19.05 6.07 15.31
N PRO A 24 -20.09 5.68 16.08
CA PRO A 24 -20.58 6.47 17.21
C PRO A 24 -19.47 6.77 18.24
N ASP A 25 -18.67 5.75 18.55
CA ASP A 25 -17.51 5.81 19.45
C ASP A 25 -16.25 6.41 18.79
N GLY A 26 -16.28 6.73 17.49
CA GLY A 26 -15.14 7.20 16.72
C GLY A 26 -13.97 6.21 16.62
N ILE A 27 -12.78 6.73 16.32
CA ILE A 27 -11.52 5.96 16.28
C ILE A 27 -11.20 5.30 17.64
N PRO A 28 -11.44 5.93 18.81
CA PRO A 28 -11.16 5.29 20.10
C PRO A 28 -11.87 3.95 20.29
N GLY A 29 -13.12 3.83 19.81
CA GLY A 29 -13.87 2.57 19.85
C GLY A 29 -13.20 1.46 19.02
N LEU A 30 -12.76 1.77 17.81
CA LEU A 30 -12.07 0.80 16.94
C LEU A 30 -10.74 0.35 17.53
N VAL A 31 -9.97 1.27 18.11
CA VAL A 31 -8.69 0.97 18.76
C VAL A 31 -8.88 0.06 19.97
N ARG A 32 -9.90 0.34 20.81
CA ARG A 32 -10.29 -0.51 21.94
C ARG A 32 -10.67 -1.92 21.48
N ASP A 33 -11.49 -2.04 20.45
CA ASP A 33 -12.00 -3.33 19.99
C ASP A 33 -10.89 -4.15 19.31
N ALA A 34 -9.99 -3.50 18.55
CA ALA A 34 -8.79 -4.14 18.00
C ALA A 34 -7.88 -4.71 19.11
N LYS A 35 -7.65 -3.94 20.18
CA LYS A 35 -6.89 -4.38 21.35
C LYS A 35 -7.53 -5.58 22.03
N LYS A 36 -8.87 -5.58 22.21
CA LYS A 36 -9.61 -6.71 22.76
C LYS A 36 -9.49 -7.96 21.88
N ALA A 37 -9.43 -7.79 20.56
CA ALA A 37 -9.25 -8.87 19.60
C ALA A 37 -7.79 -9.32 19.43
N GLY A 38 -6.83 -8.65 20.09
CA GLY A 38 -5.40 -8.98 19.98
C GLY A 38 -4.76 -8.58 18.64
N VAL A 39 -5.38 -7.66 17.90
CA VAL A 39 -4.87 -7.15 16.62
C VAL A 39 -4.48 -5.68 16.72
N LYS A 40 -3.57 -5.25 15.85
CA LYS A 40 -3.20 -3.83 15.71
C LYS A 40 -4.21 -3.12 14.80
N PHE A 41 -4.54 -1.88 15.12
CA PHE A 41 -5.41 -1.04 14.30
C PHE A 41 -4.58 -0.10 13.42
N GLY A 42 -4.90 -0.02 12.14
CA GLY A 42 -4.35 0.94 11.19
C GLY A 42 -5.46 1.77 10.54
N ILE A 43 -5.11 2.94 9.98
CA ILE A 43 -6.09 3.87 9.40
C ILE A 43 -5.61 4.43 8.06
N TRP A 44 -6.55 4.66 7.14
CA TRP A 44 -6.28 5.33 5.87
C TRP A 44 -6.55 6.83 6.00
N ILE A 45 -5.70 7.65 5.35
CA ILE A 45 -5.88 9.09 5.18
C ILE A 45 -5.43 9.52 3.77
N GLU A 46 -5.97 10.62 3.26
CA GLU A 46 -5.59 11.26 1.98
C GLU A 46 -5.47 12.77 2.18
N PRO A 47 -4.53 13.22 3.02
CA PRO A 47 -4.59 14.53 3.65
C PRO A 47 -4.22 15.68 2.69
N GLU A 48 -3.77 15.36 1.48
CA GLU A 48 -3.40 16.33 0.44
C GLU A 48 -4.60 16.79 -0.41
N MET A 49 -5.80 16.24 -0.17
CA MET A 49 -6.97 16.41 -1.02
C MET A 49 -8.15 17.02 -0.28
N VAL A 50 -9.05 17.63 -1.05
CA VAL A 50 -10.27 18.25 -0.55
C VAL A 50 -11.43 18.06 -1.54
N ASN A 51 -12.63 17.76 -1.05
CA ASN A 51 -13.83 17.80 -1.87
C ASN A 51 -14.47 19.20 -1.80
N PRO A 52 -15.12 19.68 -2.87
CA PRO A 52 -15.95 20.90 -2.81
C PRO A 52 -17.05 20.82 -1.74
N LYS A 53 -17.58 19.61 -1.51
CA LYS A 53 -18.49 19.30 -0.39
C LYS A 53 -17.68 18.89 0.85
N SER A 54 -17.04 19.88 1.47
CA SER A 54 -16.36 19.76 2.76
C SER A 54 -16.42 21.09 3.51
N GLU A 55 -16.38 21.04 4.83
CA GLU A 55 -16.29 22.26 5.65
C GLU A 55 -14.95 22.97 5.46
N LEU A 56 -13.87 22.22 5.21
CA LEU A 56 -12.57 22.79 4.87
C LEU A 56 -12.65 23.68 3.62
N PHE A 57 -13.27 23.19 2.54
CA PHE A 57 -13.41 23.97 1.30
C PHE A 57 -14.27 25.22 1.48
N GLU A 58 -15.37 25.13 2.24
CA GLU A 58 -16.23 26.29 2.53
C GLU A 58 -15.50 27.39 3.30
N LYS A 59 -14.67 27.00 4.29
CA LYS A 59 -13.96 27.93 5.17
C LYS A 59 -12.68 28.46 4.53
N HIS A 60 -12.00 27.64 3.73
CA HIS A 60 -10.67 27.93 3.18
C HIS A 60 -10.59 27.59 1.68
N PRO A 61 -11.40 28.22 0.82
CA PRO A 61 -11.24 28.05 -0.63
C PRO A 61 -9.88 28.57 -1.12
N ASP A 62 -9.24 29.48 -0.38
CA ASP A 62 -7.90 30.00 -0.64
C ASP A 62 -6.77 28.98 -0.37
N TRP A 63 -7.08 27.81 0.18
CA TRP A 63 -6.11 26.74 0.42
C TRP A 63 -6.03 25.72 -0.72
N VAL A 64 -6.79 25.92 -1.79
CA VAL A 64 -6.97 24.91 -2.84
C VAL A 64 -6.33 25.38 -4.14
N ILE A 65 -5.66 24.47 -4.83
CA ILE A 65 -5.08 24.76 -6.15
C ILE A 65 -6.21 24.89 -7.15
N MET A 66 -6.46 26.12 -7.59
CA MET A 66 -7.55 26.47 -8.50
C MET A 66 -7.15 27.68 -9.33
N GLN A 67 -7.31 27.58 -10.64
CA GLN A 67 -6.97 28.66 -11.57
C GLN A 67 -8.13 29.65 -11.72
N PRO A 68 -7.95 30.94 -11.36
CA PRO A 68 -8.99 31.95 -11.56
C PRO A 68 -9.40 32.07 -13.02
N LYS A 69 -10.69 32.36 -13.26
CA LYS A 69 -11.28 32.56 -14.59
C LYS A 69 -11.19 31.34 -15.52
N ARG A 70 -11.01 30.14 -14.96
CA ARG A 70 -11.16 28.89 -15.68
C ARG A 70 -12.14 28.00 -14.94
N ASP A 71 -12.82 27.14 -15.70
CA ASP A 71 -13.64 26.11 -15.12
C ASP A 71 -12.77 25.16 -14.29
N THR A 72 -13.27 24.83 -13.10
CA THR A 72 -12.63 23.89 -12.20
C THR A 72 -12.72 22.49 -12.78
N TYR A 73 -11.57 21.85 -12.98
CA TYR A 73 -11.49 20.44 -13.30
C TYR A 73 -11.44 19.62 -12.01
N TYR A 74 -12.23 18.55 -11.98
CA TYR A 74 -12.22 17.59 -10.88
C TYR A 74 -11.67 16.27 -11.41
N TYR A 75 -10.60 15.79 -10.79
CA TYR A 75 -10.19 14.40 -10.93
C TYR A 75 -10.81 13.64 -9.75
N ARG A 76 -11.60 12.58 -10.02
CA ARG A 76 -12.28 11.80 -8.96
C ARG A 76 -13.07 12.65 -7.95
N ASN A 77 -13.79 13.66 -8.44
CA ASN A 77 -14.64 14.56 -7.63
C ASN A 77 -13.92 15.38 -6.55
N GLN A 78 -12.59 15.49 -6.61
CA GLN A 78 -11.75 16.17 -5.61
C GLN A 78 -10.82 17.21 -6.25
N LEU A 79 -10.22 18.03 -5.38
CA LEU A 79 -9.21 19.03 -5.68
C LEU A 79 -7.98 18.81 -4.79
N VAL A 80 -6.86 19.41 -5.17
CA VAL A 80 -5.59 19.30 -4.45
C VAL A 80 -5.40 20.52 -3.55
N LEU A 81 -5.04 20.28 -2.29
CA LEU A 81 -4.65 21.34 -1.37
C LEU A 81 -3.30 21.94 -1.76
N ASP A 82 -3.19 23.26 -1.63
CA ASP A 82 -1.96 24.01 -1.88
C ASP A 82 -0.99 23.85 -0.71
N ILE A 83 -0.32 22.70 -0.64
CA ILE A 83 0.61 22.38 0.45
C ILE A 83 1.90 23.22 0.42
N SER A 84 2.09 24.09 -0.59
CA SER A 84 3.14 25.11 -0.54
C SER A 84 2.85 26.16 0.55
N ASN A 85 1.57 26.36 0.89
CA ASN A 85 1.10 27.25 1.95
C ASN A 85 1.40 26.65 3.34
N PRO A 86 2.15 27.35 4.22
CA PRO A 86 2.42 26.87 5.58
C PRO A 86 1.17 26.56 6.42
N LYS A 87 0.06 27.29 6.22
CA LYS A 87 -1.19 27.01 6.94
C LYS A 87 -1.80 25.66 6.54
N VAL A 88 -1.69 25.30 5.26
CA VAL A 88 -2.09 23.99 4.76
C VAL A 88 -1.17 22.92 5.33
N GLN A 89 0.15 23.16 5.37
CA GLN A 89 1.10 22.22 6.00
C GLN A 89 0.75 21.96 7.47
N ASP A 90 0.41 23.00 8.24
CA ASP A 90 -0.02 22.87 9.64
C ASP A 90 -1.32 22.07 9.77
N TYR A 91 -2.28 22.30 8.87
CA TYR A 91 -3.51 21.52 8.82
C TYR A 91 -3.24 20.04 8.56
N VAL A 92 -2.46 19.74 7.52
CA VAL A 92 -2.12 18.37 7.10
C VAL A 92 -1.36 17.64 8.20
N PHE A 93 -0.35 18.28 8.80
CA PHE A 93 0.34 17.76 9.98
C PHE A 93 -0.63 17.47 11.13
N GLY A 94 -1.54 18.42 11.41
CA GLY A 94 -2.51 18.34 12.49
C GLY A 94 -3.49 17.18 12.38
N ILE A 95 -3.74 16.63 11.18
CA ILE A 95 -4.57 15.44 10.98
C ILE A 95 -3.93 14.23 11.66
N VAL A 96 -2.68 13.93 11.31
CA VAL A 96 -1.94 12.80 11.90
C VAL A 96 -1.72 13.05 13.39
N ASP A 97 -1.35 14.28 13.74
CA ASP A 97 -1.08 14.68 15.12
C ASP A 97 -2.26 14.41 16.04
N ARG A 98 -3.44 14.89 15.65
CA ARG A 98 -4.66 14.73 16.43
C ARG A 98 -5.06 13.27 16.56
N ILE A 99 -5.03 12.50 15.46
CA ILE A 99 -5.36 11.06 15.50
C ILE A 99 -4.43 10.33 16.47
N MET A 100 -3.12 10.56 16.39
CA MET A 100 -2.14 9.90 17.25
C MET A 100 -2.19 10.37 18.70
N THR A 101 -2.44 11.65 18.96
CA THR A 101 -2.58 12.18 20.33
C THR A 101 -3.83 11.66 21.00
N GLU A 102 -4.97 11.60 20.30
CA GLU A 102 -6.22 11.05 20.83
C GLU A 102 -6.20 9.52 20.91
N ASN A 103 -5.42 8.86 20.03
CA ASN A 103 -5.41 7.42 19.86
C ASN A 103 -3.96 6.89 19.75
N PRO A 104 -3.18 6.89 20.83
CA PRO A 104 -1.75 6.52 20.79
C PRO A 104 -1.50 5.06 20.40
N ASP A 105 -2.51 4.20 20.51
CA ASP A 105 -2.45 2.79 20.12
C ASP A 105 -2.73 2.56 18.61
N VAL A 106 -2.99 3.60 17.80
CA VAL A 106 -3.02 3.48 16.34
C VAL A 106 -1.64 3.09 15.85
N ALA A 107 -1.55 1.93 15.21
CA ALA A 107 -0.28 1.27 14.94
C ALA A 107 0.25 1.51 13.54
N TYR A 108 -0.56 2.09 12.63
CA TYR A 108 -0.23 2.15 11.21
C TYR A 108 -1.09 3.18 10.45
N PHE A 109 -0.50 3.87 9.47
CA PHE A 109 -1.25 4.71 8.52
C PHE A 109 -1.02 4.25 7.08
N LYS A 110 -2.08 4.28 6.26
CA LYS A 110 -1.98 4.33 4.80
C LYS A 110 -2.22 5.77 4.36
N TRP A 111 -1.18 6.44 3.89
CA TRP A 111 -1.22 7.81 3.37
C TRP A 111 -1.40 7.76 1.86
N ASP A 112 -2.51 8.30 1.36
CA ASP A 112 -2.90 8.21 -0.03
C ASP A 112 -2.92 9.57 -0.75
N CYS A 113 -2.98 9.53 -2.08
CA CYS A 113 -3.07 10.69 -2.97
C CYS A 113 -3.64 10.26 -4.33
N ASN A 114 -4.92 10.50 -4.55
CA ASN A 114 -5.65 9.98 -5.71
C ASN A 114 -5.93 11.03 -6.80
N SER A 115 -5.14 12.12 -6.85
CA SER A 115 -5.27 13.14 -7.90
C SER A 115 -3.91 13.67 -8.33
N VAL A 116 -3.76 13.84 -9.64
CA VAL A 116 -2.73 14.74 -10.20
C VAL A 116 -3.14 16.20 -9.97
N ILE A 117 -2.19 17.12 -10.02
CA ILE A 117 -2.49 18.56 -9.96
C ILE A 117 -3.03 19.01 -11.31
N THR A 118 -4.21 19.63 -11.30
CA THR A 118 -4.89 20.24 -12.46
C THR A 118 -5.25 21.69 -12.13
N ASN A 119 -5.63 22.50 -13.14
CA ASN A 119 -5.87 23.95 -12.98
C ASN A 119 -4.76 24.66 -12.16
N ILE A 120 -3.51 24.48 -12.59
CA ILE A 120 -2.31 24.82 -11.82
C ILE A 120 -2.25 26.32 -11.54
N TYR A 121 -2.65 26.70 -10.34
CA TYR A 121 -2.50 28.02 -9.79
C TYR A 121 -2.58 27.94 -8.26
N SER A 122 -1.53 28.39 -7.59
CA SER A 122 -1.47 28.47 -6.14
C SER A 122 -1.96 29.84 -5.67
N PRO A 123 -3.06 29.91 -4.88
CA PRO A 123 -3.46 31.17 -4.25
C PRO A 123 -2.38 31.75 -3.34
N TYR A 124 -1.54 30.90 -2.72
CA TYR A 124 -0.45 31.31 -1.84
C TYR A 124 0.70 32.00 -2.59
N HIS A 125 1.10 31.46 -3.75
CA HIS A 125 2.22 31.98 -4.52
C HIS A 125 1.91 33.29 -5.26
N LYS A 126 0.64 33.60 -5.54
CA LYS A 126 0.20 34.84 -6.22
C LYS A 126 0.95 35.05 -7.54
N GLU A 127 1.77 36.08 -7.69
CA GLU A 127 2.53 36.31 -8.92
C GLU A 127 3.70 35.32 -9.10
N ASN A 128 4.15 34.65 -8.04
CA ASN A 128 5.30 33.75 -8.04
C ASN A 128 4.95 32.30 -8.43
N GLN A 129 4.01 32.11 -9.37
CA GLN A 129 3.51 30.79 -9.77
C GLN A 129 4.61 29.84 -10.27
N GLY A 130 5.69 30.38 -10.85
CA GLY A 130 6.79 29.57 -11.41
C GLY A 130 7.50 28.65 -10.41
N ASN A 131 7.43 28.97 -9.11
CA ASN A 131 8.07 28.15 -8.06
C ASN A 131 7.14 27.06 -7.48
N PHE A 132 5.85 27.09 -7.83
CA PHE A 132 4.81 26.32 -7.15
C PHE A 132 5.14 24.82 -7.03
N TYR A 133 5.52 24.15 -8.11
CA TYR A 133 5.76 22.69 -8.06
C TYR A 133 6.91 22.30 -7.11
N ILE A 134 7.98 23.11 -7.10
CA ILE A 134 9.13 22.88 -6.21
C ILE A 134 8.69 23.05 -4.75
N ASP A 135 7.95 24.11 -4.47
CA ASP A 135 7.53 24.42 -3.10
C ASP A 135 6.37 23.55 -2.61
N HIS A 136 5.54 23.02 -3.52
CA HIS A 136 4.55 21.99 -3.24
C HIS A 136 5.23 20.70 -2.74
N VAL A 137 6.22 20.18 -3.49
CA VAL A 137 6.97 18.98 -3.09
C VAL A 137 7.73 19.20 -1.77
N ARG A 138 8.39 20.36 -1.61
CA ARG A 138 9.03 20.73 -0.34
C ARG A 138 8.04 20.85 0.81
N GLY A 139 6.81 21.31 0.54
CA GLY A 139 5.72 21.38 1.51
C GLY A 139 5.34 20.00 2.03
N ILE A 140 5.19 19.02 1.13
CA ILE A 140 4.97 17.61 1.50
C ILE A 140 6.10 17.12 2.40
N TYR A 141 7.36 17.31 2.00
CA TYR A 141 8.51 16.88 2.80
C TYR A 141 8.59 17.55 4.18
N LYS A 142 8.25 18.84 4.28
CA LYS A 142 8.18 19.54 5.58
C LYS A 142 7.16 18.91 6.51
N VAL A 143 5.97 18.56 5.99
CA VAL A 143 4.94 17.87 6.77
C VAL A 143 5.42 16.50 7.22
N LEU A 144 5.92 15.69 6.28
CA LEU A 144 6.40 14.33 6.58
C LEU A 144 7.58 14.34 7.57
N THR A 145 8.49 15.31 7.44
CA THR A 145 9.61 15.49 8.39
C THR A 145 9.11 15.80 9.80
N ARG A 146 8.10 16.67 9.94
CA ARG A 146 7.50 16.98 11.24
C ARG A 146 6.82 15.74 11.85
N ILE A 147 6.08 14.98 11.05
CA ILE A 147 5.43 13.73 11.48
C ILE A 147 6.49 12.74 11.94
N HIS A 148 7.51 12.47 11.12
CA HIS A 148 8.58 11.52 11.43
C HIS A 148 9.36 11.95 12.68
N LYS A 149 9.64 13.24 12.88
CA LYS A 149 10.32 13.74 14.08
C LYS A 149 9.49 13.52 15.35
N LYS A 150 8.17 13.73 15.29
CA LYS A 150 7.29 13.57 16.47
C LYS A 150 6.94 12.09 16.73
N TYR A 151 6.79 11.29 15.68
CA TYR A 151 6.38 9.90 15.71
C TYR A 151 7.38 8.98 14.98
N PRO A 152 8.65 8.88 15.44
CA PRO A 152 9.73 8.21 14.69
C PRO A 152 9.54 6.70 14.53
N LYS A 153 8.64 6.10 15.31
CA LYS A 153 8.32 4.66 15.27
C LYS A 153 7.00 4.35 14.56
N LEU A 154 6.31 5.36 14.02
CA LEU A 154 5.02 5.16 13.36
C LEU A 154 5.26 4.61 11.95
N PRO A 155 4.90 3.35 11.65
CA PRO A 155 4.97 2.85 10.29
C PRO A 155 3.85 3.48 9.46
N MET A 156 4.21 3.90 8.25
CA MET A 156 3.27 4.43 7.27
C MET A 156 3.53 3.77 5.92
N MET A 157 2.44 3.49 5.19
CA MET A 157 2.47 3.11 3.79
C MET A 157 2.11 4.30 2.92
N LEU A 158 2.92 4.56 1.91
CA LEU A 158 2.58 5.53 0.88
C LEU A 158 1.75 4.87 -0.22
N CYS A 159 0.73 5.58 -0.66
CA CYS A 159 -0.16 5.23 -1.75
C CYS A 159 -0.41 6.49 -2.59
N SER A 160 -0.61 6.29 -3.89
CA SER A 160 -1.09 7.33 -4.79
C SER A 160 -1.80 6.65 -5.97
N GLY A 161 -3.05 6.21 -5.74
CA GLY A 161 -3.76 5.33 -6.67
C GLY A 161 -2.95 4.08 -7.04
N GLY A 162 -2.34 3.43 -6.03
CA GLY A 162 -1.23 2.51 -6.25
C GLY A 162 0.14 3.19 -6.14
N GLY A 163 1.05 2.80 -7.02
CA GLY A 163 2.47 3.16 -6.96
C GLY A 163 2.85 4.51 -7.57
N GLY A 164 1.92 5.45 -7.75
CA GLY A 164 2.14 6.70 -8.50
C GLY A 164 3.22 7.64 -7.94
N ARG A 165 3.68 7.42 -6.70
CA ARG A 165 4.74 8.20 -6.03
C ARG A 165 5.79 7.32 -5.33
N MET A 166 6.09 6.16 -5.90
CA MET A 166 7.14 5.29 -5.37
C MET A 166 8.52 5.82 -5.75
N ASP A 167 9.23 6.40 -4.78
CA ASP A 167 10.60 6.89 -4.95
C ASP A 167 11.44 6.70 -3.67
N TYR A 168 12.77 6.86 -3.81
CA TYR A 168 13.70 6.65 -2.70
C TYR A 168 13.65 7.73 -1.62
N GLU A 169 13.19 8.94 -1.92
CA GLU A 169 13.07 10.00 -0.92
C GLU A 169 11.93 9.68 0.05
N MET A 170 10.82 9.15 -0.48
CA MET A 170 9.66 8.74 0.31
C MET A 170 9.99 7.60 1.30
N LEU A 171 10.96 6.73 1.01
CA LEU A 171 11.41 5.68 1.95
C LEU A 171 12.02 6.24 3.26
N LYS A 172 12.36 7.53 3.33
CA LYS A 172 12.78 8.16 4.60
C LYS A 172 11.61 8.33 5.58
N TYR A 173 10.38 8.34 5.08
CA TYR A 173 9.17 8.61 5.87
C TYR A 173 8.20 7.43 5.91
N PHE A 174 8.23 6.57 4.89
CA PHE A 174 7.32 5.44 4.73
C PHE A 174 8.09 4.13 4.79
N THR A 175 7.51 3.13 5.47
CA THR A 175 8.11 1.80 5.60
C THR A 175 7.81 0.91 4.41
N GLU A 176 6.78 1.23 3.63
CA GLU A 176 6.36 0.46 2.47
C GLU A 176 5.48 1.29 1.52
N PHE A 177 5.22 0.72 0.35
CA PHE A 177 4.38 1.27 -0.70
C PHE A 177 3.22 0.34 -1.01
N TRP A 178 2.05 0.92 -1.28
CA TRP A 178 1.02 0.23 -2.03
C TRP A 178 1.40 0.24 -3.51
N CYS A 179 1.88 -0.90 -4.01
CA CYS A 179 2.59 -0.95 -5.30
C CYS A 179 1.70 -0.67 -6.51
N SER A 180 0.44 -1.09 -6.47
CA SER A 180 -0.53 -0.91 -7.55
C SER A 180 -1.92 -1.21 -7.02
N ASP A 181 -2.93 -0.46 -7.47
CA ASP A 181 -4.35 -0.80 -7.28
C ASP A 181 -4.77 -2.00 -8.14
N ASP A 182 -4.01 -2.28 -9.21
CA ASP A 182 -4.14 -3.55 -9.92
C ASP A 182 -3.64 -4.67 -9.00
N THR A 183 -4.57 -5.54 -8.64
CA THR A 183 -4.34 -6.69 -7.75
C THR A 183 -4.66 -8.01 -8.44
N ASP A 184 -4.79 -8.00 -9.78
CA ASP A 184 -4.82 -9.24 -10.56
C ASP A 184 -3.50 -10.00 -10.35
N PRO A 185 -3.53 -11.29 -9.97
CA PRO A 185 -2.31 -12.02 -9.65
C PRO A 185 -1.37 -12.18 -10.86
N TYR A 186 -1.86 -12.19 -12.10
CA TYR A 186 -1.01 -12.23 -13.29
C TYR A 186 -0.29 -10.89 -13.48
N GLU A 187 -1.02 -9.78 -13.46
CA GLU A 187 -0.43 -8.43 -13.58
C GLU A 187 0.56 -8.14 -12.45
N ARG A 188 0.23 -8.58 -11.22
CA ARG A 188 1.12 -8.46 -10.06
C ARG A 188 2.46 -9.15 -10.26
N LEU A 189 2.56 -10.23 -11.03
CA LEU A 189 3.85 -10.87 -11.32
C LEU A 189 4.76 -9.95 -12.14
N TYR A 190 4.23 -9.28 -13.16
CA TYR A 190 4.99 -8.31 -13.96
C TYR A 190 5.34 -7.04 -13.16
N ILE A 191 4.36 -6.50 -12.42
CA ILE A 191 4.54 -5.31 -11.59
C ILE A 191 5.59 -5.56 -10.51
N GLN A 192 5.46 -6.65 -9.75
CA GLN A 192 6.40 -7.00 -8.68
C GLN A 192 7.78 -7.31 -9.23
N TRP A 193 7.89 -8.04 -10.35
CA TRP A 193 9.17 -8.29 -11.01
C TRP A 193 9.89 -6.98 -11.35
N SER A 194 9.18 -6.04 -11.99
CA SER A 194 9.76 -4.77 -12.42
C SER A 194 10.14 -3.88 -11.23
N LEU A 195 9.27 -3.78 -10.21
CA LEU A 195 9.56 -3.02 -9.00
C LEU A 195 10.75 -3.59 -8.21
N SER A 196 10.93 -4.91 -8.22
CA SER A 196 12.04 -5.57 -7.51
C SER A 196 13.44 -5.21 -8.05
N LYS A 197 13.52 -4.55 -9.22
CA LYS A 197 14.76 -3.98 -9.75
C LYS A 197 15.22 -2.75 -8.97
N PHE A 198 14.29 -2.06 -8.30
CA PHE A 198 14.53 -0.78 -7.64
C PHE A 198 14.29 -0.85 -6.14
N PHE A 199 13.28 -1.60 -5.70
CA PHE A 199 12.84 -1.64 -4.32
C PHE A 199 12.96 -3.04 -3.71
N PRO A 200 13.33 -3.16 -2.42
CA PRO A 200 13.32 -4.44 -1.73
C PRO A 200 11.88 -4.90 -1.45
N ALA A 201 11.68 -6.21 -1.41
CA ALA A 201 10.35 -6.80 -1.18
C ALA A 201 9.67 -6.33 0.12
N LYS A 202 10.45 -5.99 1.16
CA LYS A 202 9.90 -5.44 2.41
C LYS A 202 9.25 -4.07 2.29
N ALA A 203 9.58 -3.31 1.25
CA ALA A 203 8.96 -2.04 0.93
C ALA A 203 7.75 -2.20 -0.01
N MET A 204 7.44 -3.42 -0.47
CA MET A 204 6.41 -3.69 -1.45
C MET A 204 5.20 -4.35 -0.80
N GLY A 205 4.13 -3.60 -0.57
CA GLY A 205 2.86 -4.14 -0.08
C GLY A 205 2.16 -4.96 -1.16
N SER A 206 1.73 -6.18 -0.83
CA SER A 206 1.02 -7.07 -1.75
C SER A 206 -0.10 -7.82 -1.08
N HIS A 207 -1.34 -7.47 -1.45
CA HIS A 207 -2.53 -7.98 -0.79
C HIS A 207 -3.32 -8.91 -1.70
N VAL A 208 -3.76 -10.02 -1.12
CA VAL A 208 -4.74 -10.89 -1.75
C VAL A 208 -6.07 -10.13 -1.77
N THR A 209 -6.68 -9.98 -2.95
CA THR A 209 -7.98 -9.34 -3.11
C THR A 209 -8.97 -10.25 -3.84
N ASN A 210 -10.16 -9.71 -4.07
CA ASN A 210 -11.22 -10.33 -4.85
C ASN A 210 -11.08 -10.07 -6.36
N TRP A 211 -10.03 -9.40 -6.82
CA TRP A 211 -9.79 -9.20 -8.25
C TRP A 211 -9.43 -10.54 -8.91
N ASN A 212 -10.02 -10.81 -10.08
CA ASN A 212 -9.87 -12.06 -10.81
C ASN A 212 -10.19 -13.30 -9.96
N LYS A 213 -11.45 -13.41 -9.52
CA LYS A 213 -11.96 -14.57 -8.74
C LYS A 213 -11.90 -15.90 -9.50
N ASN A 214 -11.68 -15.86 -10.81
CA ASN A 214 -11.54 -17.06 -11.63
C ASN A 214 -10.23 -17.81 -11.34
N THR A 215 -9.21 -17.13 -10.79
CA THR A 215 -8.02 -17.81 -10.26
C THR A 215 -8.29 -18.40 -8.89
N SER A 216 -7.48 -19.38 -8.47
CA SER A 216 -7.55 -19.91 -7.11
C SER A 216 -7.08 -18.87 -6.07
N VAL A 217 -7.58 -18.97 -4.83
CA VAL A 217 -7.05 -18.18 -3.70
C VAL A 217 -5.58 -18.54 -3.42
N LYS A 218 -5.19 -19.79 -3.68
CA LYS A 218 -3.80 -20.25 -3.58
C LYS A 218 -2.90 -19.42 -4.48
N PHE A 219 -3.23 -19.32 -5.77
CA PHE A 219 -2.42 -18.55 -6.71
C PHE A 219 -2.27 -17.09 -6.29
N ARG A 220 -3.38 -16.43 -5.93
CA ARG A 220 -3.34 -15.04 -5.43
C ARG A 220 -2.46 -14.90 -4.19
N THR A 221 -2.58 -15.83 -3.25
CA THR A 221 -1.79 -15.83 -2.00
C THR A 221 -0.31 -16.07 -2.26
N ASP A 222 0.04 -17.00 -3.14
CA ASP A 222 1.43 -17.31 -3.48
C ASP A 222 2.10 -16.17 -4.26
N VAL A 223 1.36 -15.45 -5.13
CA VAL A 223 1.86 -14.22 -5.77
C VAL A 223 2.11 -13.12 -4.72
N CYS A 224 1.16 -12.89 -3.81
CA CYS A 224 1.27 -11.84 -2.81
C CYS A 224 2.34 -12.15 -1.74
N SER A 225 2.55 -13.42 -1.42
CA SER A 225 3.54 -13.88 -0.44
C SER A 225 4.99 -13.64 -0.88
N SER A 226 5.24 -13.33 -2.14
CA SER A 226 6.58 -12.97 -2.59
C SER A 226 7.02 -11.56 -2.17
N CYS A 227 6.12 -10.77 -1.57
CA CYS A 227 6.34 -9.43 -1.06
C CYS A 227 5.73 -9.32 0.35
N LYS A 228 5.47 -8.10 0.84
CA LYS A 228 4.82 -7.92 2.14
C LYS A 228 3.33 -8.26 2.07
N LEU A 229 3.01 -9.51 2.44
CA LEU A 229 1.66 -10.09 2.36
C LEU A 229 0.62 -9.34 3.21
N GLY A 230 -0.55 -9.10 2.62
CA GLY A 230 -1.79 -8.69 3.30
C GLY A 230 -3.03 -9.32 2.65
N PHE A 231 -4.21 -9.05 3.21
CA PHE A 231 -5.49 -9.57 2.74
C PHE A 231 -6.56 -8.50 2.77
N ASP A 232 -7.10 -8.17 1.59
CA ASP A 232 -8.23 -7.27 1.37
C ASP A 232 -9.37 -8.03 0.66
N ILE A 233 -9.74 -9.19 1.24
CA ILE A 233 -10.81 -10.07 0.74
C ILE A 233 -11.97 -10.16 1.72
N ASP A 234 -13.15 -10.48 1.16
CA ASP A 234 -14.30 -10.86 1.98
C ASP A 234 -14.14 -12.29 2.51
N LEU A 235 -13.64 -12.39 3.75
CA LEU A 235 -13.44 -13.66 4.44
C LEU A 235 -14.74 -14.47 4.62
N LYS A 236 -15.92 -13.82 4.66
CA LYS A 236 -17.20 -14.53 4.82
C LYS A 236 -17.59 -15.33 3.58
N SER A 237 -17.10 -14.92 2.42
CA SER A 237 -17.40 -15.54 1.14
C SER A 237 -16.48 -16.71 0.78
N LEU A 238 -15.43 -16.96 1.56
CA LEU A 238 -14.50 -18.05 1.30
C LEU A 238 -15.12 -19.42 1.60
N SER A 239 -14.79 -20.41 0.77
CA SER A 239 -15.10 -21.81 1.08
C SER A 239 -14.35 -22.27 2.35
N GLY A 240 -14.83 -23.35 2.98
CA GLY A 240 -14.16 -23.89 4.17
C GLY A 240 -12.70 -24.29 3.92
N ASP A 241 -12.38 -24.79 2.73
CA ASP A 241 -11.01 -25.17 2.37
C ASP A 241 -10.15 -23.97 2.00
N ASP A 242 -10.70 -22.97 1.31
CA ASP A 242 -10.00 -21.71 1.03
C ASP A 242 -9.67 -20.95 2.33
N TYR A 243 -10.60 -20.92 3.27
CA TYR A 243 -10.39 -20.28 4.56
C TYR A 243 -9.27 -20.97 5.36
N LYS A 244 -9.30 -22.32 5.43
CA LYS A 244 -8.22 -23.11 6.05
C LYS A 244 -6.88 -22.89 5.36
N PHE A 245 -6.88 -22.85 4.03
CA PHE A 245 -5.68 -22.55 3.25
C PHE A 245 -5.10 -21.19 3.63
N VAL A 246 -5.91 -20.12 3.63
CA VAL A 246 -5.46 -18.77 3.96
C VAL A 246 -4.90 -18.70 5.39
N GLN A 247 -5.55 -19.34 6.37
CA GLN A 247 -5.03 -19.43 7.74
C GLN A 247 -3.65 -20.09 7.80
N ASN A 248 -3.47 -21.22 7.09
CA ASN A 248 -2.19 -21.91 7.02
C ASN A 248 -1.14 -21.10 6.27
N ALA A 249 -1.51 -20.42 5.18
CA ALA A 249 -0.62 -19.57 4.40
C ALA A 249 -0.05 -18.41 5.24
N VAL A 250 -0.88 -17.77 6.08
CA VAL A 250 -0.40 -16.74 7.03
C VAL A 250 0.63 -17.32 8.01
N LYS A 251 0.36 -18.49 8.59
CA LYS A 251 1.29 -19.18 9.50
C LYS A 251 2.60 -19.56 8.81
N ASN A 252 2.52 -20.08 7.58
CA ASN A 252 3.69 -20.44 6.79
C ASN A 252 4.51 -19.20 6.42
N TYR A 253 3.83 -18.11 6.03
CA TYR A 253 4.46 -16.84 5.68
C TYR A 253 5.30 -16.29 6.83
N ASP A 254 4.86 -16.43 8.10
CA ASP A 254 5.68 -16.05 9.27
C ASP A 254 7.05 -16.73 9.29
N SER A 255 7.12 -18.01 8.91
CA SER A 255 8.38 -18.75 8.84
C SER A 255 9.26 -18.37 7.64
N MET A 256 8.65 -17.76 6.61
CA MET A 256 9.30 -17.34 5.35
C MET A 256 9.73 -15.87 5.36
N LYS A 257 9.10 -15.02 6.20
CA LYS A 257 9.39 -13.59 6.34
C LYS A 257 10.89 -13.25 6.43
N PRO A 258 11.74 -13.96 7.21
CA PRO A 258 13.15 -13.62 7.28
C PRO A 258 13.86 -13.70 5.92
N MET A 259 13.48 -14.65 5.07
CA MET A 259 14.03 -14.76 3.72
C MET A 259 13.42 -13.70 2.80
N ILE A 260 12.10 -13.53 2.81
CA ILE A 260 11.39 -12.65 1.88
C ILE A 260 11.71 -11.17 2.15
N LEU A 261 11.72 -10.76 3.43
CA LEU A 261 11.83 -9.35 3.81
C LEU A 261 13.28 -8.90 4.01
N GLU A 262 14.17 -9.79 4.45
CA GLU A 262 15.55 -9.45 4.81
C GLU A 262 16.62 -10.23 4.02
N GLY A 263 16.22 -11.23 3.23
CA GLY A 263 17.13 -12.04 2.42
C GLY A 263 17.52 -11.39 1.09
N ASP A 264 18.36 -12.10 0.35
CA ASP A 264 18.76 -11.72 -1.01
C ASP A 264 17.80 -12.30 -2.03
N GLN A 265 17.22 -11.44 -2.87
CA GLN A 265 16.32 -11.83 -3.95
C GLN A 265 17.10 -12.13 -5.24
N TYR A 266 16.73 -13.22 -5.89
CA TYR A 266 17.22 -13.63 -7.20
C TYR A 266 16.05 -13.77 -8.16
N ARG A 267 16.12 -13.04 -9.28
CA ARG A 267 15.20 -13.14 -10.41
C ARG A 267 15.69 -14.25 -11.34
N LEU A 268 14.91 -15.35 -11.45
CA LEU A 268 15.37 -16.58 -12.10
C LEU A 268 14.80 -16.76 -13.51
N VAL A 269 13.48 -16.61 -13.66
CA VAL A 269 12.77 -16.76 -14.95
C VAL A 269 11.88 -15.55 -15.13
N SER A 270 12.12 -14.77 -16.18
CA SER A 270 11.40 -13.52 -16.41
C SER A 270 9.98 -13.77 -16.92
N PRO A 271 8.95 -13.10 -16.37
CA PRO A 271 7.60 -13.18 -16.93
C PRO A 271 7.52 -12.55 -18.34
N TYR A 272 8.55 -11.80 -18.76
CA TYR A 272 8.62 -11.18 -20.09
C TYR A 272 9.21 -12.09 -21.17
N GLU A 273 9.74 -13.26 -20.81
CA GLU A 273 10.52 -14.13 -21.71
C GLU A 273 9.80 -15.46 -22.04
N GLY A 274 8.62 -15.70 -21.47
CA GLY A 274 7.86 -16.93 -21.73
C GLY A 274 6.58 -17.05 -20.90
N ASN A 275 6.09 -18.28 -20.75
CA ASN A 275 4.84 -18.59 -20.04
C ASN A 275 5.05 -18.85 -18.54
N HIS A 276 6.24 -18.62 -18.01
CA HIS A 276 6.64 -18.97 -16.65
C HIS A 276 7.31 -17.78 -15.95
N CYS A 277 7.25 -17.76 -14.63
CA CYS A 277 7.94 -16.77 -13.81
C CYS A 277 8.52 -17.45 -12.57
N ALA A 278 9.76 -17.12 -12.21
CA ALA A 278 10.35 -17.66 -10.98
C ALA A 278 11.30 -16.67 -10.33
N ILE A 279 11.20 -16.58 -9.01
CA ILE A 279 12.11 -15.81 -8.15
C ILE A 279 12.40 -16.63 -6.89
N ASN A 280 13.59 -16.46 -6.31
CA ASN A 280 13.87 -17.01 -4.99
C ASN A 280 14.47 -15.98 -4.04
N TYR A 281 14.27 -16.20 -2.76
CA TYR A 281 14.92 -15.43 -1.69
C TYR A 281 15.80 -16.36 -0.87
N VAL A 282 17.00 -15.93 -0.51
CA VAL A 282 17.94 -16.70 0.32
C VAL A 282 18.26 -15.91 1.58
N SER A 283 18.25 -16.57 2.74
CA SER A 283 18.69 -15.97 4.00
C SER A 283 20.16 -15.56 3.92
N LYS A 284 20.55 -14.53 4.68
CA LYS A 284 21.93 -14.00 4.66
C LYS A 284 23.00 -15.03 5.06
N ASP A 285 22.65 -15.98 5.92
CA ASP A 285 23.50 -17.11 6.33
C ASP A 285 23.44 -18.32 5.37
N LYS A 286 22.67 -18.19 4.29
CA LYS A 286 22.40 -19.21 3.26
C LYS A 286 21.86 -20.53 3.82
N GLN A 287 21.23 -20.54 5.00
CA GLN A 287 20.66 -21.76 5.58
C GLN A 287 19.24 -22.06 5.08
N ARG A 288 18.49 -21.04 4.67
CA ARG A 288 17.10 -21.19 4.22
C ARG A 288 16.87 -20.39 2.96
N ALA A 289 15.99 -20.90 2.11
CA ALA A 289 15.51 -20.20 0.93
C ALA A 289 14.03 -20.46 0.73
N VAL A 290 13.36 -19.55 0.00
CA VAL A 290 12.02 -19.76 -0.52
C VAL A 290 12.04 -19.53 -2.02
N LEU A 291 11.47 -20.47 -2.77
CA LEU A 291 11.27 -20.38 -4.20
C LEU A 291 9.80 -20.09 -4.48
N PHE A 292 9.56 -19.11 -5.33
CA PHE A 292 8.26 -18.87 -5.95
C PHE A 292 8.40 -19.19 -7.44
N ALA A 293 7.57 -20.10 -7.93
CA ALA A 293 7.52 -20.49 -9.34
C ALA A 293 6.06 -20.52 -9.79
N TYR A 294 5.80 -19.92 -10.95
CA TYR A 294 4.46 -19.66 -11.46
C TYR A 294 4.36 -20.05 -12.93
N ASP A 295 3.25 -20.68 -13.30
CA ASP A 295 2.83 -20.87 -14.69
C ASP A 295 1.80 -19.79 -15.03
N LEU A 296 2.15 -18.90 -15.95
CA LEU A 296 1.31 -17.77 -16.38
C LEU A 296 0.29 -18.22 -17.43
N HIS A 297 0.76 -18.94 -18.43
CA HIS A 297 -0.03 -19.37 -19.60
C HIS A 297 0.30 -20.81 -19.97
N PRO A 298 -0.07 -21.80 -19.15
CA PRO A 298 0.29 -23.19 -19.37
C PRO A 298 -0.20 -23.67 -20.75
N ARG A 299 0.71 -24.17 -21.59
CA ARG A 299 0.39 -24.68 -22.93
C ARG A 299 0.32 -26.20 -22.94
N TYR A 300 -0.52 -26.75 -23.82
CA TYR A 300 -0.61 -28.19 -24.01
C TYR A 300 0.73 -28.75 -24.53
N LYS A 301 1.34 -29.68 -23.77
CA LYS A 301 2.62 -30.34 -24.08
C LYS A 301 3.83 -29.41 -24.22
N GLU A 302 3.82 -28.24 -23.58
CA GLU A 302 5.01 -27.41 -23.50
C GLU A 302 6.11 -28.11 -22.66
N PRO A 303 7.36 -28.17 -23.17
CA PRO A 303 8.48 -28.64 -22.37
C PRO A 303 8.74 -27.69 -21.19
N VAL A 304 8.56 -28.19 -19.97
CA VAL A 304 8.89 -27.42 -18.76
C VAL A 304 10.39 -27.46 -18.53
N MET A 305 10.98 -26.28 -18.33
CA MET A 305 12.41 -26.12 -18.08
C MET A 305 12.71 -26.16 -16.58
N ASN A 306 13.84 -26.75 -16.21
CA ASN A 306 14.29 -26.76 -14.82
C ASN A 306 14.60 -25.34 -14.33
N VAL A 307 14.04 -24.95 -13.18
CA VAL A 307 14.39 -23.69 -12.51
C VAL A 307 15.66 -23.89 -11.70
N LYS A 308 16.75 -23.22 -12.09
CA LYS A 308 18.01 -23.22 -11.34
C LYS A 308 18.00 -22.12 -10.29
N MET A 309 17.86 -22.51 -9.02
CA MET A 309 17.96 -21.58 -7.89
C MET A 309 19.34 -20.90 -7.82
N GLN A 310 19.37 -19.67 -7.31
CA GLN A 310 20.60 -18.89 -7.12
C GLN A 310 20.77 -18.45 -5.66
N GLY A 311 22.00 -18.12 -5.27
CA GLY A 311 22.33 -17.59 -3.94
C GLY A 311 22.58 -18.61 -2.83
N LEU A 312 22.30 -19.89 -3.08
CA LEU A 312 22.58 -20.98 -2.14
C LEU A 312 24.08 -21.21 -1.95
N ASP A 313 24.43 -21.89 -0.87
CA ASP A 313 25.78 -22.37 -0.59
C ASP A 313 25.99 -23.71 -1.29
N ALA A 314 27.02 -23.81 -2.15
CA ALA A 314 27.26 -25.00 -2.97
C ALA A 314 27.73 -26.21 -2.13
N ASP A 315 28.27 -25.96 -0.94
CA ASP A 315 28.80 -27.01 -0.05
C ASP A 315 27.74 -27.54 0.93
N LYS A 316 26.52 -26.98 0.90
CA LYS A 316 25.42 -27.39 1.79
C LYS A 316 24.43 -28.31 1.08
N VAL A 317 23.77 -29.15 1.89
CA VAL A 317 22.63 -29.97 1.46
C VAL A 317 21.35 -29.31 1.96
N TYR A 318 20.37 -29.18 1.06
CA TYR A 318 19.08 -28.57 1.35
C TYR A 318 17.95 -29.59 1.17
N THR A 319 16.95 -29.52 2.05
CA THR A 319 15.68 -30.22 1.88
C THR A 319 14.68 -29.27 1.22
N ILE A 320 14.06 -29.73 0.12
CA ILE A 320 13.01 -28.98 -0.58
C ILE A 320 11.65 -29.50 -0.11
N LYS A 321 10.73 -28.60 0.21
CA LYS A 321 9.36 -28.91 0.61
C LYS A 321 8.42 -27.79 0.16
N GLU A 322 7.28 -28.15 -0.44
CA GLU A 322 6.18 -27.21 -0.67
C GLU A 322 5.40 -26.99 0.64
N THR A 323 5.28 -25.74 1.08
CA THR A 323 4.66 -25.41 2.36
C THR A 323 3.24 -24.86 2.22
N ASN A 324 2.93 -24.17 1.12
CA ASN A 324 1.61 -23.57 0.88
C ASN A 324 0.71 -24.47 0.04
N LEU A 325 0.29 -25.61 0.61
CA LEU A 325 -0.60 -26.57 -0.04
C LEU A 325 -2.07 -26.34 0.33
N MET A 326 -2.99 -26.59 -0.60
CA MET A 326 -4.41 -26.69 -0.28
C MET A 326 -4.66 -27.87 0.68
N PRO A 327 -5.69 -27.83 1.54
CA PRO A 327 -6.03 -28.93 2.42
C PRO A 327 -6.12 -30.28 1.67
N GLY A 328 -5.53 -31.33 2.26
CA GLY A 328 -5.54 -32.69 1.70
C GLY A 328 -4.54 -32.95 0.57
N LYS A 329 -3.57 -32.04 0.34
CA LYS A 329 -2.44 -32.26 -0.57
C LYS A 329 -1.16 -32.55 0.20
N GLU A 330 -0.30 -33.38 -0.37
CA GLU A 330 1.02 -33.73 0.16
C GLU A 330 2.12 -33.10 -0.71
N SER A 331 3.25 -32.78 -0.07
CA SER A 331 4.43 -32.17 -0.72
C SER A 331 5.37 -33.21 -1.29
#